data_AF-A0A7D5CI09-F1
#
_entry.id   AF-A0A7D5CI09-F1
#
_cell.length_a   1.000
_cell.length_b   1.000
_cell.length_c   1.000
_cell.angle_alpha   90.00
_cell.angle_beta   90.00
_cell.angle_gamma   90.00
#
_symmetry.space_group_name_H-M   'P 1'
#
loop_
_entity.id
_entity.type
_entity.pdbx_description
1 polymer ?
#
loop_
_entity_poly.entity_id
_entity_poly.type
_entity_poly.pdbx_seq_one_letter_code
_entity_poly.pdbx_strand_id
1 'polypeptide(L)'
;MAVYVALFVLIAGGAGVLTATADSPEIGFENPDFEVSTGDPVEVGGEEYVVAEITEVEEGGGGGHGGGGGGTSIVGTLERNVTVEQSEAWANESTVQVGDREWRVETEGNDSNSFTLVEVLDRQAILEDDPQADNETVERDDGEYVVVTEDGESTLVPAEEYFPAPEERSYAAGDSLEYGGNTVTVDEVTADQAVLVWETTETESIEVTQHATVTIGETDFVAHFPDASTMQLSSDMEEYESQVAQIDQFQQYNSGLTRVLVLAFLSSLLLLGAAFIPSRY
;
A
#
# COMPACT_ATOMS: atom_id res chain seq x y z
N MET A 1 -19.83 -62.11 -27.18
CA MET A 1 -18.93 -61.01 -27.59
C MET A 1 -19.71 -59.75 -27.97
N ALA A 2 -20.64 -59.81 -28.94
CA ALA A 2 -21.45 -58.66 -29.35
C ALA A 2 -22.24 -57.98 -28.21
N VAL A 3 -22.78 -58.76 -27.26
CA VAL A 3 -23.52 -58.23 -26.10
C VAL A 3 -22.64 -57.36 -25.18
N TYR A 4 -21.37 -57.74 -24.99
CA TYR A 4 -20.44 -56.98 -24.14
C TYR A 4 -19.95 -55.71 -24.84
N VAL A 5 -19.70 -55.76 -26.15
CA VAL A 5 -19.36 -54.56 -26.94
C VAL A 5 -20.52 -53.56 -26.94
N ALA A 6 -21.76 -54.03 -27.13
CA ALA A 6 -22.95 -53.19 -27.04
C ALA A 6 -23.11 -52.57 -25.64
N LEU A 7 -22.84 -53.32 -24.58
CA LEU A 7 -22.86 -52.82 -23.19
C LEU A 7 -21.82 -51.70 -22.98
N PHE A 8 -20.58 -51.88 -23.43
CA PHE A 8 -19.53 -50.86 -23.27
C PHE A 8 -19.81 -49.59 -24.08
N VAL A 9 -20.40 -49.72 -25.27
CA VAL A 9 -20.82 -48.56 -26.08
C VAL A 9 -21.98 -47.81 -25.42
N LEU A 10 -22.93 -48.51 -24.80
CA LEU A 10 -24.02 -47.87 -24.05
C LEU A 10 -23.50 -47.13 -22.81
N ILE A 11 -22.56 -47.71 -22.07
CA ILE A 11 -21.93 -47.07 -20.91
C ILE A 11 -21.14 -45.82 -21.34
N ALA A 12 -20.37 -45.92 -22.43
CA ALA A 12 -19.63 -44.79 -22.99
C ALA A 12 -20.58 -43.67 -23.47
N GLY A 13 -21.67 -44.02 -24.17
CA GLY A 13 -22.67 -43.05 -24.62
C GLY A 13 -23.39 -42.35 -23.46
N GLY A 14 -23.76 -43.09 -22.42
CA GLY A 14 -24.37 -42.52 -21.21
C GLY A 14 -23.43 -41.56 -20.45
N ALA A 15 -22.17 -41.95 -20.26
CA ALA A 15 -21.17 -41.11 -19.61
C ALA A 15 -20.88 -39.83 -20.40
N GLY A 16 -20.80 -39.92 -21.74
CA GLY A 16 -20.54 -38.77 -22.60
C GLY A 16 -21.63 -37.71 -22.58
N VAL A 17 -22.91 -38.13 -22.50
CA VAL A 17 -24.04 -37.18 -22.38
C VAL A 17 -24.05 -36.49 -21.03
N LEU A 18 -23.81 -37.24 -19.94
CA LEU A 18 -23.80 -36.67 -18.58
C LEU A 18 -22.70 -35.64 -18.38
N THR A 19 -21.50 -35.87 -18.92
CA THR A 19 -20.41 -34.88 -18.86
C THR A 19 -20.71 -33.63 -19.71
N ALA A 20 -21.39 -33.78 -20.84
CA ALA A 20 -21.60 -32.66 -21.78
C ALA A 20 -22.75 -31.71 -21.38
N THR A 21 -23.67 -32.15 -20.53
CA THR A 21 -24.85 -31.37 -20.13
C THR A 21 -24.81 -30.93 -18.67
N ALA A 22 -23.75 -31.26 -17.93
CA ALA A 22 -23.65 -30.85 -16.55
C ALA A 22 -23.04 -29.45 -16.47
N ASP A 23 -23.79 -28.51 -15.90
CA ASP A 23 -23.28 -27.19 -15.55
C ASP A 23 -22.22 -27.34 -14.44
N SER A 24 -21.08 -26.70 -14.63
CA SER A 24 -20.03 -26.68 -13.61
C SER A 24 -20.49 -25.80 -12.45
N PRO A 25 -20.37 -26.25 -11.19
CA PRO A 25 -20.55 -25.35 -10.06
C PRO A 25 -19.48 -24.25 -10.11
N GLU A 26 -19.88 -23.03 -9.78
CA GLU A 26 -19.02 -21.84 -9.70
C GLU A 26 -19.20 -21.23 -8.31
N ILE A 27 -18.16 -20.54 -7.83
CA ILE A 27 -18.24 -19.82 -6.56
C ILE A 27 -19.00 -18.52 -6.83
N GLY A 28 -20.08 -18.29 -6.09
CA GLY A 28 -20.80 -17.03 -6.07
C GLY A 28 -21.36 -16.78 -4.67
N PHE A 29 -21.54 -15.51 -4.31
CA PHE A 29 -22.18 -15.14 -3.07
C PHE A 29 -23.59 -14.64 -3.37
N GLU A 30 -24.61 -15.39 -2.94
CA GLU A 30 -26.00 -15.01 -3.18
C GLU A 30 -26.45 -13.84 -2.29
N ASN A 31 -25.87 -13.73 -1.09
CA ASN A 31 -26.08 -12.62 -0.16
C ASN A 31 -24.74 -12.23 0.48
N PRO A 32 -23.83 -11.58 -0.25
CA PRO A 32 -22.59 -11.10 0.35
C PRO A 32 -22.91 -10.04 1.42
N ASP A 33 -22.05 -9.93 2.43
CA ASP A 33 -22.14 -8.86 3.42
C ASP A 33 -21.97 -7.48 2.76
N PHE A 34 -21.07 -7.42 1.77
CA PHE A 34 -20.83 -6.23 0.96
C PHE A 34 -20.80 -6.58 -0.52
N GLU A 35 -21.45 -5.75 -1.34
CA GLU A 35 -21.29 -5.69 -2.79
C GLU A 35 -20.96 -4.24 -3.13
N VAL A 36 -19.71 -3.98 -3.51
CA VAL A 36 -19.14 -2.63 -3.60
C VAL A 36 -18.35 -2.43 -4.89
N SER A 37 -18.40 -1.20 -5.41
CA SER A 37 -17.62 -0.72 -6.55
C SER A 37 -16.55 0.28 -6.09
N THR A 38 -15.64 0.66 -7.00
CA THR A 38 -14.66 1.72 -6.72
C THR A 38 -15.34 3.01 -6.23
N GLY A 39 -14.86 3.51 -5.10
CA GLY A 39 -15.37 4.69 -4.39
C GLY A 39 -16.43 4.38 -3.33
N ASP A 40 -16.94 3.15 -3.26
CA ASP A 40 -17.94 2.78 -2.25
C ASP A 40 -17.28 2.51 -0.88
N PRO A 41 -17.97 2.84 0.21
CA PRO A 41 -17.49 2.57 1.56
C PRO A 41 -17.76 1.12 2.00
N VAL A 42 -16.86 0.58 2.81
CA VAL A 42 -17.00 -0.69 3.54
C VAL A 42 -16.79 -0.38 5.02
N GLU A 43 -17.87 -0.46 5.81
CA GLU A 43 -17.82 -0.19 7.26
C GLU A 43 -17.95 -1.50 8.05
N VAL A 44 -16.93 -1.84 8.82
CA VAL A 44 -16.89 -3.04 9.66
C VAL A 44 -16.40 -2.65 11.05
N GLY A 45 -17.12 -3.02 12.11
CA GLY A 45 -16.66 -2.78 13.49
C GLY A 45 -16.48 -1.31 13.88
N GLY A 46 -17.04 -0.37 13.11
CA GLY A 46 -16.83 1.08 13.29
C GLY A 46 -15.61 1.63 12.56
N GLU A 47 -14.93 0.80 11.76
CA GLU A 47 -13.85 1.19 10.88
C GLU A 47 -14.39 1.33 9.44
N GLU A 48 -14.23 2.52 8.85
CA GLU A 48 -14.65 2.81 7.47
C GLU A 48 -13.45 2.69 6.53
N TYR A 49 -13.57 1.84 5.53
CA TYR A 49 -12.65 1.73 4.38
C TYR A 49 -13.37 2.20 3.12
N VAL A 50 -12.62 2.60 2.10
CA VAL A 50 -13.13 2.92 0.77
C VAL A 50 -12.47 2.00 -0.24
N VAL A 51 -13.24 1.50 -1.21
CA VAL A 51 -12.68 0.77 -2.35
C VAL A 51 -11.93 1.75 -3.25
N ALA A 52 -10.60 1.84 -3.12
CA ALA A 52 -9.79 2.77 -3.88
C ALA A 52 -9.67 2.38 -5.35
N GLU A 53 -9.54 1.08 -5.64
CA GLU A 53 -9.34 0.59 -7.00
C GLU A 53 -9.81 -0.87 -7.13
N ILE A 54 -10.28 -1.24 -8.33
CA ILE A 54 -10.46 -2.63 -8.78
C ILE A 54 -9.84 -2.72 -10.18
N THR A 55 -8.84 -3.58 -10.36
CA THR A 55 -8.08 -3.68 -11.63
C THR A 55 -7.83 -5.12 -12.04
N GLU A 56 -7.74 -5.33 -13.36
CA GLU A 56 -7.27 -6.59 -13.94
C GLU A 56 -5.75 -6.56 -14.08
N VAL A 57 -5.09 -7.56 -13.52
CA VAL A 57 -3.64 -7.77 -13.55
C VAL A 57 -3.35 -9.02 -14.38
N GLU A 58 -2.49 -8.89 -15.39
CA GLU A 58 -2.03 -10.05 -16.16
C GLU A 58 -1.00 -10.85 -15.34
N GLU A 59 -1.27 -12.14 -15.09
CA GLU A 59 -0.28 -13.04 -14.52
C GLU A 59 0.83 -13.32 -15.55
N GLY A 60 2.07 -12.97 -15.19
CA GLY A 60 3.25 -13.15 -16.03
C GLY A 60 3.40 -14.59 -16.52
N GLY A 61 3.29 -14.78 -17.84
CA GLY A 61 3.35 -16.10 -18.49
C GLY A 61 4.65 -16.86 -18.26
N GLY A 62 4.60 -17.88 -17.40
CA GLY A 62 5.65 -18.87 -17.24
C GLY A 62 5.81 -19.73 -18.50
N GLY A 63 6.83 -19.44 -19.30
CA GLY A 63 7.17 -20.23 -20.50
C GLY A 63 7.54 -21.67 -20.17
N GLY A 64 6.66 -22.62 -20.49
CA GLY A 64 6.95 -24.05 -20.32
C GLY A 64 5.88 -24.95 -20.92
N HIS A 65 6.05 -25.26 -22.22
CA HIS A 65 5.42 -26.35 -22.98
C HIS A 65 4.12 -26.98 -22.43
N GLY A 66 2.97 -26.39 -22.75
CA GLY A 66 1.66 -27.04 -22.65
C GLY A 66 0.54 -26.04 -22.32
N GLY A 67 -0.22 -25.66 -23.34
CA GLY A 67 -1.33 -24.69 -23.33
C GLY A 67 -2.02 -24.42 -21.98
N GLY A 68 -1.84 -23.19 -21.49
CA GLY A 68 -2.67 -22.49 -20.52
C GLY A 68 -2.36 -21.01 -20.70
N GLY A 69 -3.35 -20.20 -21.09
CA GLY A 69 -3.16 -18.77 -21.36
C GLY A 69 -2.71 -18.03 -20.11
N GLY A 70 -2.01 -16.90 -20.29
CA GLY A 70 -1.81 -15.97 -19.18
C GLY A 70 -3.17 -15.61 -18.60
N GLY A 71 -3.37 -15.88 -17.31
CA GLY A 71 -4.60 -15.52 -16.62
C GLY A 71 -4.62 -14.02 -16.37
N THR A 72 -5.78 -13.40 -16.53
CA THR A 72 -6.06 -12.09 -15.94
C THR A 72 -6.65 -12.34 -14.55
N SER A 73 -6.04 -11.77 -13.52
CA SER A 73 -6.52 -11.82 -12.14
C SER A 73 -7.05 -10.45 -11.75
N ILE A 74 -8.19 -10.39 -11.06
CA ILE A 74 -8.73 -9.12 -10.55
C ILE A 74 -8.16 -8.87 -9.15
N VAL A 75 -7.71 -7.64 -8.91
CA VAL A 75 -7.19 -7.15 -7.63
C VAL A 75 -7.98 -5.92 -7.22
N GLY A 76 -8.50 -5.92 -6.00
CA GLY A 76 -9.10 -4.75 -5.34
C GLY A 76 -8.15 -4.14 -4.33
N THR A 77 -8.30 -2.84 -4.05
CA THR A 77 -7.60 -2.15 -2.97
C THR A 77 -8.61 -1.44 -2.09
N LEU A 78 -8.59 -1.76 -0.79
CA LEU A 78 -9.33 -1.04 0.24
C LEU A 78 -8.38 -0.07 0.94
N GLU A 79 -8.81 1.17 1.14
CA GLU A 79 -8.01 2.19 1.81
C GLU A 79 -8.76 2.85 2.95
N ARG A 80 -8.03 3.23 3.99
CA ARG A 80 -8.55 4.03 5.09
C ARG A 80 -7.52 5.07 5.50
N ASN A 81 -8.01 6.26 5.82
CA ASN A 81 -7.21 7.30 6.44
C ASN A 81 -7.24 7.15 7.97
N VAL A 82 -6.07 7.08 8.59
CA VAL A 82 -5.90 7.03 10.04
C VAL A 82 -5.13 8.26 10.51
N THR A 83 -5.55 8.82 11.65
CA THR A 83 -4.79 9.87 12.31
C THR A 83 -3.72 9.22 13.18
N VAL A 84 -2.47 9.60 12.97
CA VAL A 84 -1.34 9.14 13.77
C VAL A 84 -0.64 10.33 14.40
N GLU A 85 -0.18 10.15 15.63
CA GLU A 85 0.62 11.14 16.35
C GLU A 85 2.09 10.98 15.96
N GLN A 86 2.70 12.07 15.51
CA GLN A 86 4.11 12.18 15.18
C GLN A 86 4.79 13.05 16.22
N SER A 87 6.09 12.80 16.42
CA SER A 87 6.92 13.62 17.30
C SER A 87 8.31 13.85 16.71
N GLU A 88 8.88 15.00 17.05
CA GLU A 88 10.25 15.35 16.69
C GLU A 88 10.94 16.06 17.85
N ALA A 89 12.20 15.72 18.10
CA ALA A 89 13.01 16.34 19.14
C ALA A 89 14.05 17.28 18.52
N TRP A 90 13.99 18.55 18.92
CA TRP A 90 14.92 19.59 18.55
C TRP A 90 15.95 19.77 19.66
N ALA A 91 17.18 19.37 19.40
CA ALA A 91 18.26 19.49 20.39
C ALA A 91 18.66 20.95 20.61
N ASN A 92 19.09 21.28 21.83
CA ASN A 92 19.67 22.57 22.15
C ASN A 92 20.90 22.85 21.27
N GLU A 93 21.05 24.10 20.85
CA GLU A 93 22.05 24.62 19.91
C GLU A 93 22.00 24.00 18.50
N SER A 94 21.05 23.11 18.22
CA SER A 94 20.85 22.57 16.87
C SER A 94 20.24 23.61 15.94
N THR A 95 20.42 23.41 14.64
CA THR A 95 19.81 24.25 13.60
C THR A 95 18.68 23.47 12.94
N VAL A 96 17.51 24.10 12.85
CA VAL A 96 16.30 23.56 12.23
C VAL A 96 15.81 24.51 11.16
N GLN A 97 15.15 23.96 10.13
CA GLN A 97 14.55 24.77 9.07
C GLN A 97 13.06 24.95 9.34
N VAL A 98 12.64 26.19 9.55
CA VAL A 98 11.23 26.55 9.80
C VAL A 98 10.78 27.53 8.73
N GLY A 99 9.87 27.08 7.87
CA GLY A 99 9.54 27.77 6.63
C GLY A 99 10.76 27.81 5.71
N ASP A 100 11.07 28.99 5.17
CA ASP A 100 12.21 29.20 4.27
C ASP A 100 13.51 29.63 4.98
N ARG A 101 13.52 29.63 6.32
CA ARG A 101 14.64 30.16 7.12
C ARG A 101 15.21 29.12 8.08
N GLU A 102 16.50 29.26 8.37
CA GLU A 102 17.20 28.46 9.38
C GLU A 102 17.17 29.15 10.74
N TRP A 103 16.95 28.36 11.78
CA TRP A 103 16.84 28.82 13.16
C TRP A 103 17.70 27.95 14.06
N ARG A 104 18.46 28.56 14.95
CA ARG A 104 19.11 27.88 16.05
C ARG A 104 18.12 27.73 17.19
N VAL A 105 18.05 26.53 17.74
CA VAL A 105 17.25 26.22 18.91
C VAL A 105 18.07 26.54 20.15
N GLU A 106 17.55 27.38 21.04
CA GLU A 106 18.17 27.69 22.32
C GLU A 106 17.21 27.38 23.45
N THR A 107 17.57 26.40 24.27
CA THR A 107 16.84 26.09 25.50
C THR A 107 17.54 26.80 26.66
N GLU A 108 16.78 27.51 27.47
CA GLU A 108 17.28 27.97 28.76
C GLU A 108 17.48 26.75 29.69
N GLY A 109 18.34 26.86 30.71
CA GLY A 109 18.83 25.72 31.50
C GLY A 109 17.77 24.88 32.26
N ASN A 110 18.23 24.17 33.30
CA ASN A 110 17.59 22.95 33.85
C ASN A 110 16.14 22.98 34.40
N ASP A 111 15.38 24.05 34.20
CA ASP A 111 13.97 24.20 34.61
C ASP A 111 13.13 25.01 33.60
N SER A 112 13.64 25.24 32.38
CA SER A 112 12.96 26.06 31.39
C SER A 112 11.94 25.26 30.60
N ASN A 113 10.67 25.64 30.74
CA ASN A 113 9.55 25.10 29.99
C ASN A 113 9.36 25.83 28.64
N SER A 114 10.43 26.43 28.12
CA SER A 114 10.42 27.23 26.90
C SER A 114 11.77 27.19 26.19
N PHE A 115 11.72 27.31 24.88
CA PHE A 115 12.87 27.47 24.01
C PHE A 115 12.71 28.70 23.13
N THR A 116 13.82 29.21 22.62
CA THR A 116 13.86 30.31 21.67
C THR A 116 14.46 29.82 20.36
N LEU A 117 13.80 30.15 19.25
CA LEU A 117 14.38 30.07 17.92
C LEU A 117 15.09 31.39 17.63
N VAL A 118 16.39 31.32 17.36
CA VAL A 118 17.22 32.46 16.97
C VAL A 118 17.57 32.32 15.50
N GLU A 119 17.24 33.33 14.68
CA GLU A 119 17.48 33.30 13.24
C GLU A 119 18.96 33.13 12.91
N VAL A 120 19.27 32.18 12.02
CA VAL A 120 20.62 32.04 11.46
C VAL A 120 20.69 32.90 10.21
N LEU A 121 21.34 34.07 10.32
CA LEU A 121 21.50 35.00 9.21
C LEU A 121 22.49 34.45 8.17
N ASP A 122 22.06 34.41 6.91
CA ASP A 122 22.96 34.21 5.78
C ASP A 122 23.73 35.50 5.50
N ARG A 123 24.77 35.74 6.30
CA ARG A 123 25.64 36.92 6.18
C ARG A 123 26.29 37.01 4.80
N GLN A 124 26.57 35.87 4.16
CA GLN A 124 27.17 35.84 2.83
C GLN A 124 26.18 36.40 1.80
N ALA A 125 24.92 35.95 1.82
CA ALA A 125 23.90 36.49 0.93
C ALA A 125 23.68 38.00 1.13
N ILE A 126 23.74 38.48 2.38
CA ILE A 126 23.62 39.91 2.69
C ILE A 126 24.79 40.71 2.09
N LEU A 127 26.02 40.20 2.17
CA LEU A 127 27.18 40.85 1.54
C LEU A 127 27.12 40.80 0.02
N GLU A 128 26.64 39.70 -0.57
CA GLU A 128 26.52 39.55 -2.03
C GLU A 128 25.44 40.46 -2.66
N ASP A 129 24.40 40.80 -1.90
CA ASP A 129 23.34 41.72 -2.35
C ASP A 129 23.79 43.20 -2.30
N ASP A 130 24.81 43.53 -1.51
CA ASP A 130 25.38 44.87 -1.43
C ASP A 130 26.63 45.02 -2.34
N PRO A 131 26.53 45.72 -3.49
CA PRO A 131 27.66 45.91 -4.39
C PRO A 131 28.75 46.85 -3.83
N GLN A 132 28.48 47.56 -2.74
CA GLN A 132 29.45 48.44 -2.08
C GLN A 132 30.23 47.72 -0.99
N ALA A 133 29.71 46.61 -0.47
CA ALA A 133 30.41 45.82 0.53
C ALA A 133 31.44 44.89 -0.12
N ASP A 134 32.59 44.75 0.54
CA ASP A 134 33.47 43.63 0.26
C ASP A 134 32.75 42.35 0.68
N ASN A 135 32.79 41.33 -0.17
CA ASN A 135 32.09 40.06 0.02
C ASN A 135 32.73 39.15 1.10
N GLU A 136 33.35 39.78 2.11
CA GLU A 136 34.03 39.14 3.24
C GLU A 136 34.10 40.11 4.43
N THR A 137 34.15 39.56 5.65
CA THR A 137 34.40 40.33 6.86
C THR A 137 35.90 40.38 7.18
N VAL A 138 36.32 41.41 7.91
CA VAL A 138 37.70 41.59 8.37
C VAL A 138 37.72 41.67 9.89
N GLU A 139 38.52 40.81 10.51
CA GLU A 139 38.71 40.79 11.97
C GLU A 139 39.85 41.72 12.41
N ARG A 140 39.60 42.50 13.47
CA ARG A 140 40.56 43.43 14.09
C ARG A 140 40.60 43.23 15.60
N ASP A 141 41.60 43.84 16.26
CA ASP A 141 41.80 43.75 17.71
C ASP A 141 40.56 44.13 18.54
N ASP A 142 39.68 44.97 17.98
CA ASP A 142 38.48 45.52 18.61
C ASP A 142 37.15 44.98 18.03
N GLY A 143 37.17 44.06 17.06
CA GLY A 143 35.95 43.41 16.55
C GLY A 143 35.99 42.99 15.07
N GLU A 144 34.86 42.45 14.60
CA GLU A 144 34.62 42.12 13.19
C GLU A 144 34.00 43.31 12.45
N TYR A 145 34.47 43.55 11.22
CA TYR A 145 34.05 44.68 10.40
C TYR A 145 33.73 44.25 8.97
N VAL A 146 32.79 44.95 8.33
CA VAL A 146 32.55 44.88 6.88
C VAL A 146 33.21 46.11 6.25
N VAL A 147 33.95 45.88 5.16
CA VAL A 147 34.53 46.98 4.38
C VAL A 147 33.48 47.44 3.38
N VAL A 148 33.09 48.71 3.43
CA VAL A 148 32.13 49.29 2.49
C VAL A 148 32.82 50.40 1.71
N THR A 149 32.83 50.29 0.38
CA THR A 149 33.45 51.24 -0.53
C THR A 149 32.40 52.09 -1.25
N GLU A 150 32.34 53.35 -0.88
CA GLU A 150 31.44 54.34 -1.48
C GLU A 150 32.27 55.43 -2.17
N ASP A 151 31.92 55.77 -3.42
CA ASP A 151 32.60 56.81 -4.21
C ASP A 151 34.14 56.67 -4.30
N GLY A 152 34.65 55.44 -4.15
CA GLY A 152 36.08 55.13 -4.19
C GLY A 152 36.81 55.29 -2.85
N GLU A 153 36.08 55.56 -1.76
CA GLU A 153 36.59 55.61 -0.39
C GLU A 153 36.07 54.41 0.40
N SER A 154 36.98 53.61 0.97
CA SER A 154 36.62 52.45 1.79
C SER A 154 36.51 52.84 3.27
N THR A 155 35.41 52.46 3.88
CA THR A 155 35.12 52.64 5.30
C THR A 155 34.89 51.29 5.96
N LEU A 156 35.02 51.25 7.29
CA LEU A 156 34.80 50.03 8.07
C LEU A 156 33.56 50.22 8.91
N VAL A 157 32.58 49.36 8.66
CA VAL A 157 31.34 49.33 9.42
C VAL A 157 31.43 48.14 10.37
N PRO A 158 31.22 48.32 11.69
CA PRO A 158 31.15 47.21 12.62
C PRO A 158 30.13 46.16 12.15
N ALA A 159 30.45 44.87 12.25
CA ALA A 159 29.55 43.81 11.79
C ALA A 159 28.17 43.86 12.49
N GLU A 160 28.12 44.26 13.77
CA GLU A 160 26.88 44.44 14.53
C GLU A 160 26.03 45.62 14.07
N GLU A 161 26.62 46.59 13.36
CA GLU A 161 25.92 47.73 12.75
C GLU A 161 25.52 47.43 11.30
N TYR A 162 26.34 46.64 10.60
CA TYR A 162 26.12 46.26 9.21
C TYR A 162 25.05 45.17 9.07
N PHE A 163 25.18 44.06 9.80
CA PHE A 163 24.21 42.97 9.75
C PHE A 163 23.00 43.30 10.62
N PRO A 164 21.77 42.97 10.17
CA PRO A 164 20.59 43.11 11.01
C PRO A 164 20.72 42.23 12.27
N ALA A 165 20.06 42.64 13.36
CA ALA A 165 19.92 41.77 14.52
C ALA A 165 19.08 40.54 14.14
N PRO A 166 19.49 39.32 14.54
CA PRO A 166 18.69 38.12 14.32
C PRO A 166 17.28 38.26 14.90
N GLU A 167 16.28 37.73 14.19
CA GLU A 167 14.94 37.57 14.75
C GLU A 167 14.95 36.48 15.83
N GLU A 168 14.20 36.69 16.92
CA GLU A 168 14.03 35.72 18.00
C GLU A 168 12.55 35.39 18.21
N ARG A 169 12.23 34.10 18.37
CA ARG A 169 10.87 33.62 18.63
C ARG A 169 10.87 32.61 19.78
N SER A 170 10.21 32.94 20.88
CA SER A 170 10.11 32.06 22.03
C SER A 170 8.79 31.30 22.07
N TYR A 171 8.86 30.02 22.44
CA TYR A 171 7.72 29.12 22.60
C TYR A 171 7.86 28.35 23.91
N ALA A 172 6.73 28.18 24.61
CA ALA A 172 6.63 27.36 25.81
C ALA A 172 5.90 26.04 25.53
N ALA A 173 6.04 25.05 26.42
CA ALA A 173 5.22 23.84 26.32
C ALA A 173 3.72 24.19 26.32
N GLY A 174 3.00 23.60 25.36
CA GLY A 174 1.61 23.90 25.03
C GLY A 174 1.40 24.94 23.93
N ASP A 175 2.43 25.68 23.53
CA ASP A 175 2.34 26.60 22.39
C ASP A 175 2.35 25.83 21.07
N SER A 176 1.76 26.43 20.03
CA SER A 176 1.74 25.86 18.68
C SER A 176 2.50 26.74 17.69
N LEU A 177 3.13 26.11 16.70
CA LEU A 177 3.86 26.77 15.62
C LEU A 177 3.70 26.00 14.30
N GLU A 178 3.99 26.66 13.18
CA GLU A 178 3.93 26.03 11.86
C GLU A 178 5.29 25.40 11.51
N TYR A 179 5.30 24.10 11.21
CA TYR A 179 6.50 23.36 10.84
C TYR A 179 6.18 22.24 9.84
N GLY A 180 6.94 22.17 8.75
CA GLY A 180 6.75 21.15 7.71
C GLY A 180 5.37 21.17 7.02
N GLY A 181 4.66 22.30 7.06
CA GLY A 181 3.28 22.43 6.56
C GLY A 181 2.20 21.94 7.54
N ASN A 182 2.58 21.61 8.77
CA ASN A 182 1.68 21.20 9.84
C ASN A 182 1.70 22.24 10.98
N THR A 183 0.57 22.37 11.68
CA THR A 183 0.55 23.02 12.99
C THR A 183 1.05 22.02 14.03
N VAL A 184 2.22 22.25 14.59
CA VAL A 184 2.83 21.41 15.62
C VAL A 184 2.71 22.07 16.98
N THR A 185 2.62 21.26 18.03
CA THR A 185 2.52 21.72 19.43
C THR A 185 3.79 21.34 20.18
N VAL A 186 4.28 22.25 21.02
CA VAL A 186 5.41 21.99 21.92
C VAL A 186 4.90 21.11 23.06
N ASP A 187 5.34 19.85 23.12
CA ASP A 187 4.92 18.90 24.15
C ASP A 187 5.74 19.08 25.43
N GLU A 188 7.07 19.04 25.28
CA GLU A 188 8.01 19.12 26.41
C GLU A 188 9.20 20.00 26.02
N VAL A 189 9.69 20.79 26.98
CA VAL A 189 10.99 21.47 26.85
C VAL A 189 11.86 21.13 28.03
N THR A 190 13.10 20.75 27.74
CA THR A 190 14.15 20.42 28.69
C THR A 190 15.40 21.25 28.37
N ALA A 191 16.43 21.17 29.22
CA ALA A 191 17.71 21.85 28.96
C ALA A 191 18.49 21.29 27.76
N ASP A 192 18.14 20.09 27.28
CA ASP A 192 18.85 19.43 26.19
C ASP A 192 18.07 19.46 24.88
N GLN A 193 16.73 19.57 24.93
CA GLN A 193 15.87 19.50 23.76
C GLN A 193 14.46 20.06 24.01
N ALA A 194 13.81 20.49 22.93
CA ALA A 194 12.37 20.70 22.84
C ALA A 194 11.72 19.58 22.02
N VAL A 195 10.61 19.02 22.47
CA VAL A 195 9.85 17.97 21.79
C VAL A 195 8.59 18.60 21.21
N LEU A 196 8.39 18.38 19.91
CA LEU A 196 7.20 18.81 19.18
C LEU A 196 6.36 17.59 18.84
N VAL A 197 5.04 17.75 18.92
CA VAL A 197 4.07 16.72 18.57
C VAL A 197 3.02 17.28 17.61
N TRP A 198 2.59 16.46 16.67
CA TRP A 198 1.50 16.81 15.75
C TRP A 198 0.80 15.57 15.23
N GLU A 199 -0.43 15.76 14.77
CA GLU A 199 -1.19 14.69 14.12
C GLU A 199 -1.00 14.78 12.60
N THR A 200 -0.78 13.64 11.96
CA THR A 200 -0.81 13.51 10.50
C THR A 200 -1.84 12.46 10.10
N THR A 201 -2.33 12.57 8.86
CA THR A 201 -3.16 11.53 8.26
C THR A 201 -2.26 10.60 7.45
N GLU A 202 -2.30 9.31 7.77
CA GLU A 202 -1.70 8.24 6.96
C GLU A 202 -2.78 7.41 6.28
N THR A 203 -2.51 6.96 5.06
CA THR A 203 -3.40 6.06 4.33
C THR A 203 -2.90 4.63 4.50
N GLU A 204 -3.73 3.78 5.10
CA GLU A 204 -3.53 2.34 5.15
C GLU A 204 -4.25 1.68 3.98
N SER A 205 -3.57 0.80 3.26
CA SER A 205 -4.13 0.09 2.11
C SER A 205 -4.08 -1.43 2.32
N ILE A 206 -5.15 -2.12 1.93
CA ILE A 206 -5.29 -3.57 1.98
C ILE A 206 -5.55 -4.06 0.56
N GLU A 207 -4.66 -4.91 0.05
CA GLU A 207 -4.83 -5.58 -1.23
C GLU A 207 -5.76 -6.80 -1.07
N VAL A 208 -6.74 -6.91 -1.96
CA VAL A 208 -7.75 -7.97 -1.96
C VAL A 208 -7.70 -8.69 -3.31
N THR A 209 -7.55 -10.02 -3.28
CA THR A 209 -7.47 -10.85 -4.50
C THR A 209 -8.60 -11.87 -4.55
N GLN A 210 -8.86 -12.44 -5.73
CA GLN A 210 -9.95 -13.38 -5.95
C GLN A 210 -9.90 -14.57 -4.97
N HIS A 211 -10.99 -14.78 -4.23
CA HIS A 211 -11.17 -15.83 -3.23
C HIS A 211 -10.16 -15.81 -2.07
N ALA A 212 -9.45 -14.69 -1.87
CA ALA A 212 -8.57 -14.53 -0.73
C ALA A 212 -9.36 -14.16 0.53
N THR A 213 -8.84 -14.59 1.68
CA THR A 213 -9.31 -14.13 2.98
C THR A 213 -8.65 -12.81 3.33
N VAL A 214 -9.46 -11.80 3.62
CA VAL A 214 -9.03 -10.47 4.07
C VAL A 214 -9.63 -10.18 5.44
N THR A 215 -8.80 -9.69 6.36
CA THR A 215 -9.27 -9.24 7.67
C THR A 215 -9.55 -7.74 7.60
N ILE A 216 -10.79 -7.35 7.88
CA ILE A 216 -11.21 -5.95 7.97
C ILE A 216 -11.70 -5.72 9.40
N GLY A 217 -10.96 -4.90 10.14
CA GLY A 217 -11.13 -4.76 11.58
C GLY A 217 -10.87 -6.07 12.32
N GLU A 218 -11.89 -6.60 13.00
CA GLU A 218 -11.84 -7.88 13.71
C GLU A 218 -12.52 -9.03 12.96
N THR A 219 -13.00 -8.81 11.72
CA THR A 219 -13.78 -9.79 10.95
C THR A 219 -13.03 -10.24 9.69
N ASP A 220 -12.99 -11.55 9.46
CA ASP A 220 -12.45 -12.13 8.24
C ASP A 220 -13.53 -12.27 7.18
N PHE A 221 -13.23 -11.86 5.95
CA PHE A 221 -14.08 -11.99 4.77
C PHE A 221 -13.36 -12.78 3.68
N VAL A 222 -14.10 -13.55 2.90
CA VAL A 222 -13.64 -14.04 1.60
C VAL A 222 -14.10 -13.09 0.50
N ALA A 223 -13.17 -12.73 -0.39
CA ALA A 223 -13.45 -11.83 -1.49
C ALA A 223 -13.84 -12.59 -2.77
N HIS A 224 -14.78 -12.03 -3.53
CA HIS A 224 -15.14 -12.53 -4.86
C HIS A 224 -15.38 -11.34 -5.79
N PHE A 225 -14.74 -11.37 -6.95
CA PHE A 225 -14.91 -10.41 -8.03
C PHE A 225 -15.73 -11.07 -9.14
N PRO A 226 -17.05 -10.80 -9.24
CA PRO A 226 -17.85 -11.29 -10.37
C PRO A 226 -17.42 -10.64 -11.70
N ASP A 227 -16.87 -9.42 -11.63
CA ASP A 227 -16.34 -8.66 -12.75
C ASP A 227 -15.28 -7.64 -12.28
N ALA A 228 -14.60 -6.97 -13.22
CA ALA A 228 -13.54 -6.00 -12.94
C ALA A 228 -14.02 -4.65 -12.39
N SER A 229 -15.28 -4.54 -11.98
CA SER A 229 -15.86 -3.33 -11.40
C SER A 229 -16.59 -3.56 -10.07
N THR A 230 -16.79 -4.82 -9.69
CA THR A 230 -17.56 -5.23 -8.52
C THR A 230 -16.72 -6.12 -7.63
N MET A 231 -16.68 -5.80 -6.34
CA MET A 231 -16.11 -6.65 -5.29
C MET A 231 -17.20 -7.07 -4.32
N GLN A 232 -17.30 -8.37 -4.08
CA GLN A 232 -18.17 -8.95 -3.07
C GLN A 232 -17.32 -9.46 -1.90
N LEU A 233 -17.74 -9.16 -0.68
CA LEU A 233 -17.12 -9.66 0.55
C LEU A 233 -18.16 -10.44 1.33
N SER A 234 -17.81 -11.67 1.74
CA SER A 234 -18.67 -12.51 2.57
C SER A 234 -17.90 -13.04 3.77
N SER A 235 -18.50 -12.95 4.96
CA SER A 235 -18.01 -13.54 6.21
C SER A 235 -18.46 -14.99 6.39
N ASP A 236 -19.37 -15.49 5.52
CA ASP A 236 -19.86 -16.87 5.55
C ASP A 236 -18.84 -17.84 4.92
N MET A 237 -17.85 -18.23 5.74
CA MET A 237 -16.83 -19.20 5.34
C MET A 237 -17.40 -20.61 5.14
N GLU A 238 -18.49 -20.97 5.83
CA GLU A 238 -19.10 -22.30 5.70
C GLU A 238 -19.74 -22.46 4.31
N GLU A 239 -20.42 -21.43 3.81
CA GLU A 239 -20.97 -21.40 2.46
C GLU A 239 -19.88 -21.50 1.40
N TYR A 240 -18.81 -20.71 1.53
CA TYR A 240 -17.66 -20.76 0.62
C TYR A 240 -17.01 -22.16 0.58
N GLU A 241 -16.70 -22.73 1.74
CA GLU A 241 -16.10 -24.07 1.83
C GLU A 241 -17.00 -25.16 1.23
N SER A 242 -18.32 -25.04 1.43
CA SER A 242 -19.31 -25.94 0.82
C SER A 242 -19.29 -25.86 -0.70
N GLN A 243 -19.18 -24.66 -1.28
CA GLN A 243 -19.07 -24.48 -2.73
C GLN A 243 -17.76 -25.04 -3.29
N VAL A 244 -16.63 -24.81 -2.61
CA VAL A 244 -15.33 -25.40 -2.96
C VAL A 244 -15.41 -26.93 -2.95
N ALA A 245 -16.02 -27.53 -1.92
CA ALA A 245 -16.20 -28.98 -1.84
C ALA A 245 -17.11 -29.55 -2.95
N GLN A 246 -18.13 -28.80 -3.37
CA GLN A 246 -18.99 -29.17 -4.50
C GLN A 246 -18.23 -29.15 -5.83
N ILE A 247 -17.39 -28.14 -6.05
CA ILE A 247 -16.51 -28.05 -7.22
C ILE A 247 -15.54 -29.23 -7.27
N ASP A 248 -14.88 -29.54 -6.16
CA ASP A 248 -13.97 -30.69 -6.07
C ASP A 248 -14.68 -32.02 -6.33
N GLN A 249 -15.88 -32.20 -5.77
CA GLN A 249 -16.70 -33.37 -6.01
C GLN A 249 -17.10 -33.50 -7.49
N PHE A 250 -17.51 -32.39 -8.12
CA PHE A 250 -17.83 -32.34 -9.54
C PHE A 250 -16.63 -32.73 -10.41
N GLN A 251 -15.46 -32.13 -10.15
CA GLN A 251 -14.22 -32.47 -10.86
C GLN A 251 -13.83 -33.94 -10.65
N GLN A 252 -13.99 -34.47 -9.44
CA GLN A 252 -13.74 -35.87 -9.15
C GLN A 252 -14.66 -36.79 -9.97
N TYR A 253 -15.97 -36.51 -9.99
CA TYR A 253 -16.92 -37.28 -10.79
C TYR A 253 -16.60 -37.21 -12.29
N ASN A 254 -16.28 -36.03 -12.81
CA ASN A 254 -15.98 -35.87 -14.22
C ASN A 254 -14.67 -36.58 -14.62
N SER A 255 -13.65 -36.54 -13.76
CA SER A 255 -12.41 -37.30 -13.95
C SER A 255 -12.66 -38.82 -13.90
N GLY A 256 -13.55 -39.28 -13.02
CA GLY A 256 -13.97 -40.68 -12.91
C GLY A 256 -14.72 -41.16 -14.15
N LEU A 257 -15.71 -40.38 -14.61
CA LEU A 257 -16.46 -40.63 -15.84
C LEU A 257 -15.55 -40.69 -17.06
N THR A 258 -14.59 -39.76 -17.16
CA THR A 258 -13.60 -39.75 -18.24
C THR A 258 -12.74 -41.02 -18.25
N ARG A 259 -12.29 -41.49 -17.08
CA ARG A 259 -11.56 -42.76 -16.95
C ARG A 259 -12.40 -43.97 -17.37
N VAL A 260 -13.68 -44.00 -16.98
CA VAL A 260 -14.61 -45.06 -17.40
C VAL A 260 -14.83 -45.04 -18.91
N LEU A 261 -14.98 -43.86 -19.52
CA LEU A 261 -15.08 -43.66 -20.96
C LEU A 261 -13.86 -44.24 -21.70
N VAL A 262 -12.65 -43.88 -21.26
CA VAL A 262 -11.40 -44.39 -21.84
C VAL A 262 -11.28 -45.91 -21.68
N LEU A 263 -11.57 -46.46 -20.50
CA LEU A 263 -11.51 -47.90 -20.25
C LEU A 263 -12.54 -48.68 -21.05
N ALA A 264 -13.77 -48.18 -21.20
CA ALA A 264 -14.82 -48.78 -22.01
C ALA A 264 -14.42 -48.79 -23.50
N PHE A 265 -13.85 -47.69 -23.98
CA PHE A 265 -13.34 -47.57 -25.35
C PHE A 265 -12.18 -48.56 -25.61
N LEU A 266 -11.17 -48.59 -24.73
CA LEU A 266 -10.04 -49.51 -24.84
C LEU A 266 -10.47 -50.98 -24.74
N SER A 267 -11.39 -51.30 -23.85
CA SER A 267 -11.94 -52.65 -23.70
C SER A 267 -12.71 -53.10 -24.94
N SER A 268 -13.49 -52.19 -25.55
CA SER A 268 -14.18 -52.44 -26.82
C SER A 268 -13.18 -52.74 -27.95
N LEU A 269 -12.12 -51.95 -28.08
CA LEU A 269 -11.04 -52.18 -29.06
C LEU A 269 -10.33 -53.52 -28.83
N LEU A 270 -10.02 -53.87 -27.58
CA LEU A 270 -9.35 -55.13 -27.26
C LEU A 270 -10.24 -56.34 -27.58
N LEU A 271 -11.55 -56.27 -27.25
CA LEU A 271 -12.51 -57.32 -27.62
C LEU A 271 -12.66 -57.47 -29.14
N LEU A 272 -12.68 -56.37 -29.89
CA LEU A 272 -12.67 -56.40 -31.35
C LEU A 272 -11.38 -57.01 -31.90
N GLY A 273 -10.23 -56.68 -31.32
CA GLY A 273 -8.94 -57.26 -31.68
C GLY A 273 -8.88 -58.77 -31.40
N ALA A 274 -9.36 -59.21 -30.24
CA ALA A 274 -9.42 -60.63 -29.86
C ALA A 274 -10.36 -61.45 -30.77
N ALA A 275 -11.42 -60.82 -31.31
CA ALA A 275 -12.32 -61.45 -32.28
C ALA A 275 -11.62 -61.82 -33.60
N PHE A 276 -10.56 -61.08 -33.93
CA PHE A 276 -9.76 -61.25 -35.16
C PHE A 276 -8.43 -61.99 -34.93
N ILE A 277 -8.14 -62.46 -33.71
CA ILE A 277 -7.00 -63.36 -33.47
C ILE A 277 -7.34 -64.73 -34.10
N PRO A 278 -6.58 -65.23 -35.08
CA PRO A 278 -6.87 -66.52 -35.70
C PRO A 278 -6.63 -67.64 -34.68
N SER A 279 -7.63 -68.48 -34.44
CA SER A 279 -7.48 -69.67 -33.58
C SER A 279 -6.43 -70.60 -34.17
N ARG A 280 -5.28 -70.73 -33.51
CA ARG A 280 -4.36 -71.82 -33.79
C ARG A 280 -4.69 -72.93 -32.79
N TYR A 281 -5.43 -73.92 -33.30
CA TYR A 281 -5.69 -75.27 -32.77
C TYR A 281 -5.58 -75.50 -31.26
#